data_AF-A0A7C3K4L2-F1
#
_entry.id   AF-A0A7C3K4L2-F1
#
_cell.length_a   1.000
_cell.length_b   1.000
_cell.length_c   1.000
_cell.angle_alpha   90.00
_cell.angle_beta   90.00
_cell.angle_gamma   90.00
#
_symmetry.space_group_name_H-M   'P 1'
#
loop_
_entity.id
_entity.type
_entity.pdbx_description
1 polymer ?
#
loop_
_entity_poly.entity_id
_entity_poly.type
_entity_poly.pdbx_seq_one_letter_code
_entity_poly.pdbx_strand_id
1 'polypeptide(L)'
;MIWVVRQFITHQILDTGLERVKFPIRVELEYQEVNGEVSLETLHKKVLYNKSFLLKRYPQLTERDLDLLVEERIQKAIQDELPSFKETE
;
A
#
# COMPACT_ATOMS: atom_id res chain seq x y z
N MET A 1 21.51 -8.27 12.66
CA MET A 1 20.50 -8.58 11.63
C MET A 1 19.22 -8.91 12.35
N ILE A 2 18.17 -8.15 12.13
CA ILE A 2 16.84 -8.42 12.68
C ILE A 2 15.83 -8.45 11.55
N TRP A 3 14.84 -9.33 11.65
CA TRP A 3 13.68 -9.32 10.77
C TRP A 3 12.63 -8.42 11.40
N VAL A 4 12.17 -7.43 10.64
CA VAL A 4 11.18 -6.46 11.07
C VAL A 4 9.92 -6.69 10.27
N VAL A 5 8.81 -6.87 10.98
CA VAL A 5 7.46 -6.91 10.40
C VAL A 5 6.74 -5.65 10.89
N ARG A 6 6.43 -4.75 9.95
CA ARG A 6 5.63 -3.56 10.21
C ARG A 6 4.27 -3.69 9.55
N GLN A 7 3.23 -3.40 10.32
CA GLN A 7 1.86 -3.35 9.82
C GLN A 7 1.27 -1.97 10.06
N PHE A 8 0.65 -1.39 9.04
CA PHE A 8 -0.08 -0.13 9.17
C PHE A 8 -1.33 -0.13 8.29
N ILE A 9 -2.24 0.79 8.59
CA ILE A 9 -3.48 0.99 7.82
C ILE A 9 -3.39 2.36 7.18
N THR A 10 -3.32 2.37 5.85
CA THR A 10 -3.52 3.60 5.08
C THR A 10 -4.95 3.65 4.58
N HIS A 11 -5.41 4.85 4.23
CA HIS A 11 -6.73 5.05 3.67
C HIS A 11 -6.61 5.59 2.27
N GLN A 12 -7.46 5.07 1.40
CA GLN A 12 -7.64 5.57 0.05
C GLN A 12 -9.04 6.15 -0.09
N ILE A 13 -9.12 7.23 -0.86
CA ILE A 13 -10.39 7.85 -1.22
C ILE A 13 -10.63 7.54 -2.69
N LEU A 14 -11.78 6.96 -2.98
CA LEU A 14 -12.29 6.77 -4.32
C LEU A 14 -13.37 7.82 -4.58
N ASP A 15 -13.18 8.64 -5.62
CA ASP A 15 -14.20 9.57 -6.10
C ASP A 15 -14.90 8.94 -7.31
N THR A 16 -16.19 8.66 -7.16
CA THR A 16 -17.01 8.04 -8.22
C THR A 16 -17.91 9.06 -8.93
N GLY A 17 -17.76 10.35 -8.62
CA GLY A 17 -18.63 11.44 -9.07
C GLY A 17 -19.97 11.52 -8.33
N LEU A 18 -20.56 10.38 -7.96
CA LEU A 18 -21.80 10.30 -7.16
C LEU A 18 -21.53 10.32 -5.66
N GLU A 19 -20.44 9.67 -5.24
CA GLU A 19 -20.01 9.62 -3.85
C GLU A 19 -18.50 9.52 -3.73
N ARG A 20 -17.97 10.03 -2.60
CA ARG A 20 -16.59 9.86 -2.17
C ARG A 20 -16.53 8.80 -1.09
N VAL A 21 -15.81 7.72 -1.38
CA VAL A 21 -15.75 6.55 -0.51
C VAL A 21 -14.35 6.41 0.01
N LYS A 22 -14.21 6.49 1.33
CA LYS A 22 -12.94 6.22 2.01
C LYS A 22 -12.92 4.75 2.41
N PHE A 23 -11.91 4.00 1.96
CA PHE A 23 -11.71 2.61 2.35
C PHE A 23 -10.32 2.39 2.95
N PRO A 24 -10.20 1.52 3.96
CA PRO A 24 -8.91 1.18 4.55
C PRO A 24 -8.17 0.17 3.67
N ILE A 25 -6.85 0.31 3.64
CA ILE A 25 -5.90 -0.60 3.02
C ILE A 25 -4.91 -0.98 4.11
N ARG A 26 -4.84 -2.29 4.42
CA ARG A 26 -3.84 -2.82 5.33
C ARG A 26 -2.58 -3.14 4.56
N VAL A 27 -1.47 -2.58 4.99
CA VAL A 27 -0.14 -2.81 4.43
C VAL A 27 0.70 -3.50 5.49
N GLU A 28 1.36 -4.57 5.09
CA GLU A 28 2.33 -5.31 5.86
C GLU A 28 3.65 -5.29 5.09
N LEU A 29 4.70 -4.83 5.75
CA LEU A 29 6.06 -4.79 5.24
C LEU A 29 6.90 -5.72 6.08
N GLU A 30 7.60 -6.62 5.42
CA GLU A 30 8.58 -7.51 6.02
C GLU A 30 9.93 -7.18 5.39
N TYR A 31 10.93 -6.88 6.20
CA TYR A 31 12.27 -6.60 5.70
C TYR A 31 13.32 -6.95 6.73
N GLN A 32 14.54 -7.13 6.24
CA GLN A 32 15.72 -7.31 7.06
C GLN A 32 16.35 -5.95 7.36
N GLU A 33 16.65 -5.71 8.63
CA GLU A 33 17.44 -4.56 9.08
C GLU A 33 18.86 -5.02 9.45
N VAL A 34 19.86 -4.35 8.86
CA VAL A 34 21.29 -4.59 9.09
C VAL A 34 21.94 -3.28 9.49
N ASN A 35 22.49 -3.22 10.70
CA ASN A 35 23.15 -2.03 11.24
C ASN A 35 22.27 -0.75 11.25
N GLY A 36 20.95 -0.91 11.40
CA GLY A 36 19.99 0.20 11.37
C GLY A 36 19.55 0.62 9.96
N GLU A 37 20.04 -0.04 8.91
CA GLU A 37 19.64 0.18 7.53
C GLU A 37 18.70 -0.92 7.02
N VAL A 38 17.69 -0.51 6.25
CA VAL A 38 16.72 -1.42 5.64
C VAL A 38 17.34 -2.06 4.40
N SER A 39 17.43 -3.39 4.36
CA SER A 39 17.85 -4.12 3.17
C SER A 39 16.70 -4.21 2.17
N LEU A 40 16.75 -3.38 1.13
CA LEU A 40 15.72 -3.28 0.09
C LEU A 40 15.50 -4.60 -0.68
N GLU A 41 16.56 -5.39 -0.87
CA GLU A 41 16.49 -6.69 -1.55
C GLU A 41 15.58 -7.69 -0.82
N THR A 42 15.36 -7.47 0.48
CA THR A 42 14.55 -8.34 1.35
C THR A 42 13.17 -7.77 1.64
N LEU A 43 12.84 -6.59 1.10
CA LEU A 43 11.55 -5.95 1.36
C LEU A 43 10.43 -6.71 0.65
N HIS A 44 9.61 -7.37 1.45
CA HIS A 44 8.39 -8.01 1.01
C HIS A 44 7.18 -7.18 1.46
N LYS A 45 6.29 -6.90 0.50
CA LYS A 45 5.07 -6.12 0.72
C LYS A 45 3.86 -7.03 0.59
N LYS A 46 2.95 -6.96 1.55
CA LYS A 46 1.64 -7.59 1.48
C LYS A 46 0.54 -6.56 1.69
N VAL A 47 -0.42 -6.58 0.77
CA VAL A 47 -1.49 -5.58 0.67
C VAL A 47 -2.82 -6.28 0.80
N LEU A 48 -3.69 -5.78 1.68
CA LEU A 48 -5.02 -6.31 1.89
C LEU A 48 -6.06 -5.17 1.89
N TYR A 49 -7.01 -5.28 0.97
CA TYR A 49 -8.17 -4.40 0.88
C TYR A 49 -9.33 -5.15 0.25
N ASN A 50 -10.57 -4.67 0.46
CA ASN A 50 -11.76 -5.40 0.04
C ASN A 50 -12.11 -5.13 -1.44
N LYS A 51 -11.25 -5.63 -2.34
CA LYS A 51 -11.37 -5.46 -3.80
C LYS A 51 -12.72 -5.93 -4.33
N SER A 52 -13.15 -7.14 -3.96
CA SER A 52 -14.41 -7.72 -4.43
C SER A 52 -15.63 -6.91 -4.02
N PHE A 53 -15.62 -6.29 -2.83
CA PHE A 53 -16.69 -5.39 -2.42
C PHE A 53 -16.72 -4.12 -3.26
N LEU A 54 -15.55 -3.51 -3.51
CA LEU A 54 -15.45 -2.28 -4.31
C LEU A 54 -15.92 -2.50 -5.75
N LEU A 55 -15.48 -3.59 -6.40
CA LEU A 55 -15.90 -3.90 -7.78
C LEU A 55 -17.39 -4.25 -7.89
N LYS A 56 -17.98 -4.88 -6.86
CA LYS A 56 -19.43 -5.16 -6.81
C LYS A 56 -20.25 -3.90 -6.58
N ARG A 57 -19.77 -3.00 -5.71
CA ARG A 57 -20.48 -1.76 -5.35
C ARG A 57 -20.37 -0.70 -6.43
N TYR A 58 -19.25 -0.68 -7.15
CA TYR A 58 -18.90 0.29 -8.19
C TYR A 58 -18.52 -0.44 -9.48
N PRO A 59 -19.49 -0.96 -10.23
CA PRO A 59 -19.24 -1.72 -11.47
C PRO A 59 -18.58 -0.90 -12.58
N GLN A 60 -18.59 0.44 -12.48
CA GLN A 60 -17.88 1.34 -13.37
C GLN A 60 -16.36 1.33 -13.19
N LEU A 61 -15.85 0.80 -12.07
CA LEU A 61 -14.42 0.68 -11.84
C LEU A 61 -13.89 -0.54 -12.57
N THR A 62 -12.77 -0.36 -13.27
CA THR A 62 -12.00 -1.50 -13.72
C THR A 62 -11.10 -2.00 -12.59
N GLU A 63 -10.91 -3.31 -12.55
CA GLU A 63 -9.97 -3.96 -11.62
C GLU A 63 -8.57 -3.36 -11.72
N ARG A 64 -8.12 -3.08 -12.96
CA ARG A 64 -6.80 -2.51 -13.23
C ARG A 64 -6.64 -1.11 -12.67
N ASP A 65 -7.63 -0.23 -12.86
CA ASP A 65 -7.56 1.14 -12.34
C ASP A 65 -7.54 1.16 -10.81
N LEU A 66 -8.31 0.27 -10.18
CA LEU A 66 -8.33 0.13 -8.73
C LEU A 66 -6.99 -0.37 -8.19
N ASP A 67 -6.38 -1.36 -8.83
CA ASP A 67 -5.06 -1.86 -8.44
C ASP A 67 -3.98 -0.79 -8.58
N LEU A 68 -3.97 -0.03 -9.69
CA LEU A 68 -3.02 1.06 -9.88
C LEU A 68 -3.16 2.15 -8.81
N LEU A 69 -4.39 2.57 -8.53
CA LEU A 69 -4.68 3.60 -7.56
C LEU A 69 -4.33 3.17 -6.12
N VAL A 70 -4.57 1.90 -5.78
CA VAL A 70 -4.16 1.32 -4.51
C VAL A 70 -2.63 1.24 -4.42
N GLU A 71 -1.96 0.78 -5.48
CA GLU A 71 -0.50 0.65 -5.53
C GLU A 71 0.20 2.01 -5.35
N GLU A 72 -0.23 3.06 -6.06
CA GLU A 72 0.30 4.41 -5.90
C GLU A 72 0.14 4.93 -4.45
N ARG A 73 -1.01 4.66 -3.83
CA ARG A 73 -1.25 5.07 -2.44
C ARG A 73 -0.33 4.36 -1.48
N ILE A 74 -0.08 3.07 -1.72
CA ILE A 74 0.78 2.26 -0.88
C ILE A 74 2.23 2.68 -1.05
N GLN A 75 2.71 2.92 -2.27
CA GLN A 75 4.07 3.43 -2.48
C GLN A 75 4.32 4.72 -1.72
N LYS A 76 3.39 5.69 -1.80
CA LYS A 76 3.46 6.92 -1.00
C LYS A 76 3.47 6.65 0.50
N ALA A 77 2.61 5.75 0.98
CA ALA A 77 2.55 5.42 2.40
C ALA A 77 3.81 4.70 2.89
N ILE A 78 4.43 3.85 2.05
CA ILE A 78 5.71 3.19 2.36
C ILE A 78 6.83 4.24 2.43
N GLN A 79 6.88 5.20 1.50
CA GLN A 79 7.86 6.30 1.53
C GLN A 79 7.71 7.17 2.79
N ASP A 80 6.46 7.45 3.21
CA ASP A 80 6.20 8.21 4.44
C ASP A 80 6.60 7.42 5.70
N GLU A 81 6.32 6.11 5.75
CA GLU A 81 6.61 5.24 6.89
C GLU A 81 8.09 4.81 6.98
N LEU A 82 8.78 4.79 5.84
CA LEU A 82 10.19 4.44 5.70
C LEU A 82 10.89 5.55 4.91
N PRO A 83 11.20 6.71 5.52
CA PRO A 83 11.88 7.81 4.81
C PRO A 83 13.30 7.46 4.31
N SER A 84 13.88 6.35 4.80
CA SER A 84 15.12 5.76 4.25
C SER A 84 14.92 5.02 2.92
N PHE A 85 13.66 4.84 2.48
CA PHE A 85 13.28 4.33 1.16
C PHE A 85 13.42 5.46 0.14
N LYS A 86 14.65 5.88 -0.17
CA LYS A 86 14.92 6.61 -1.41
C LYS A 86 15.38 5.60 -2.44
N GLU A 87 14.50 5.28 -3.39
CA GLU A 87 14.92 4.68 -4.65
C GLU A 87 16.03 5.56 -5.25
N THR A 88 17.26 5.05 -5.28
CA THR A 88 18.33 5.61 -6.09
C THR A 88 17.98 5.38 -7.56
N GLU A 89 17.85 6.49 -8.29
CA GLU A 89 17.76 6.56 -9.77
C GLU A 89 18.86 5.78 -10.49
#